data_AF-A0A2V9AMI3-F1
#
_entry.id   AF-A0A2V9AMI3-F1
#
_cell.length_a   1.000
_cell.length_b   1.000
_cell.length_c   1.000
_cell.angle_alpha   90.00
_cell.angle_beta   90.00
_cell.angle_gamma   90.00
#
_symmetry.space_group_name_H-M   'P 1'
#
loop_
_entity.id
_entity.type
_entity.pdbx_description
1 polymer ?
#
loop_
_entity_poly.entity_id
_entity_poly.type
_entity_poly.pdbx_seq_one_letter_code
_entity_poly.pdbx_strand_id
1 'polypeptide(L)'
;MALATHNKPVSEITAGEVSPNLKLFACSADEEIHVALLTMRDAKVRRLPVIDANGKAVGVLSMDDVLLHAEPCASGKTAAT
;
A
#
# COMPACT_ATOMS: atom_id res chain seq x y z
N MET A 1 -1.41 -18.69 7.78
CA MET A 1 -2.25 -19.40 6.79
C MET A 1 -3.29 -20.21 7.57
N ALA A 2 -4.49 -19.66 7.79
CA ALA A 2 -5.47 -20.14 8.77
C ALA A 2 -6.82 -20.56 8.13
N LEU A 3 -6.78 -21.11 6.91
CA LEU A 3 -7.97 -21.71 6.28
C LEU A 3 -8.20 -23.17 6.72
N ALA A 4 -7.28 -23.77 7.48
CA ALA A 4 -7.41 -25.15 7.95
C ALA A 4 -8.16 -25.29 9.29
N THR A 5 -8.45 -24.19 10.00
CA THR A 5 -8.96 -24.25 11.38
C THR A 5 -10.45 -23.96 11.53
N HIS A 6 -11.11 -23.46 10.49
CA HIS A 6 -12.53 -23.11 10.54
C HIS A 6 -13.33 -24.10 9.67
N ASN A 7 -14.13 -24.94 10.33
CA ASN A 7 -15.06 -25.89 9.71
C ASN A 7 -16.31 -25.18 9.15
N LYS A 8 -16.09 -24.14 8.32
CA LYS A 8 -17.14 -23.40 7.58
C LYS A 8 -16.87 -23.53 6.08
N PRO A 9 -17.92 -23.62 5.24
CA PRO A 9 -17.73 -23.58 3.80
C PRO A 9 -17.12 -22.23 3.39
N VAL A 10 -16.24 -22.25 2.39
CA VAL A 10 -15.50 -21.04 1.93
C VAL A 10 -16.44 -19.91 1.51
N SER A 11 -17.65 -20.24 1.05
CA SER A 11 -18.69 -19.27 0.70
C SER A 11 -19.24 -18.45 1.87
N GLU A 12 -19.08 -18.94 3.10
CA GLU A 12 -19.60 -18.30 4.31
C GLU A 12 -18.49 -17.58 5.11
N ILE A 13 -17.22 -17.79 4.73
CA ILE A 13 -16.09 -17.09 5.34
C ILE A 13 -16.09 -15.66 4.83
N THR A 14 -16.40 -14.71 5.73
CA THR A 14 -16.29 -13.29 5.40
C THR A 14 -14.84 -12.83 5.45
N ALA A 15 -14.47 -11.84 4.63
CA ALA A 15 -13.11 -11.29 4.62
C ALA A 15 -12.66 -10.74 6.01
N GLY A 16 -13.63 -10.28 6.82
CA GLY A 16 -13.39 -9.83 8.19
C GLY A 16 -12.99 -10.96 9.14
N GLU A 17 -13.52 -12.17 8.95
CA GLU A 17 -13.14 -13.35 9.76
C GLU A 17 -11.71 -13.83 9.46
N VAL A 18 -11.24 -13.67 8.22
CA VAL A 18 -9.87 -14.01 7.82
C VAL A 18 -8.86 -13.03 8.40
N SER A 19 -9.26 -11.77 8.58
CA SER A 19 -8.36 -10.66 8.91
C SER A 19 -8.92 -9.77 10.04
N PRO A 20 -9.18 -10.32 11.24
CA PRO A 20 -9.93 -9.61 12.29
C PRO A 20 -9.19 -8.38 12.86
N ASN A 21 -7.86 -8.29 12.67
CA ASN A 21 -7.03 -7.18 13.13
C ASN A 21 -6.21 -6.58 11.97
N LEU A 22 -6.86 -6.31 10.83
CA LEU A 22 -6.19 -5.72 9.69
C LEU A 22 -5.91 -4.23 9.94
N LYS A 23 -4.68 -3.88 10.32
CA LYS A 23 -4.22 -2.50 10.35
C LYS A 23 -3.97 -2.04 8.92
N LEU A 24 -4.87 -1.22 8.39
CA LEU A 24 -4.75 -0.63 7.06
C LEU A 24 -3.87 0.61 7.12
N PHE A 25 -2.86 0.64 6.26
CA PHE A 25 -2.06 1.82 5.99
C PHE A 25 -2.44 2.33 4.60
N ALA A 26 -2.64 3.63 4.45
CA ALA A 26 -3.00 4.28 3.20
C ALA A 26 -2.11 5.51 3.01
N CYS A 27 -1.90 5.91 1.77
CA CYS A 27 -1.23 7.17 1.42
C CYS A 27 -2.23 8.13 0.76
N SER A 28 -1.97 9.44 0.87
CA SER A 28 -2.75 10.44 0.15
C SER A 28 -2.30 10.51 -1.32
N ALA A 29 -3.21 10.88 -2.22
CA ALA A 29 -2.88 11.13 -3.63
C ALA A 29 -1.91 12.31 -3.83
N ASP A 30 -1.88 13.25 -2.89
CA ASP A 30 -0.99 14.43 -2.90
C ASP A 30 0.32 14.19 -2.13
N GLU A 31 0.49 13.00 -1.53
CA GLU A 31 1.66 12.70 -0.71
C GLU A 31 2.85 12.25 -1.56
N GLU A 32 4.03 12.72 -1.16
CA GLU A 32 5.29 12.38 -1.82
C GLU A 32 5.59 10.88 -1.81
N ILE A 33 6.11 10.36 -2.92
CA ILE A 33 6.37 8.92 -3.10
C ILE A 33 7.33 8.36 -2.05
N HIS A 34 8.28 9.17 -1.57
CA HIS A 34 9.24 8.74 -0.55
C HIS A 34 8.55 8.46 0.79
N VAL A 35 7.51 9.22 1.16
CA VAL A 35 6.72 9.00 2.38
C VAL A 35 5.91 7.72 2.24
N ALA A 36 5.27 7.50 1.09
CA ALA A 36 4.56 6.26 0.81
C ALA A 36 5.49 5.02 0.88
N LEU A 37 6.72 5.12 0.34
CA LEU A 37 7.73 4.06 0.42
C LEU A 37 8.21 3.80 1.85
N LEU A 38 8.41 4.85 2.65
CA LEU A 38 8.74 4.72 4.07
C LEU A 38 7.62 4.01 4.83
N THR A 39 6.36 4.38 4.57
CA THR A 39 5.18 3.72 5.14
C THR A 39 5.11 2.25 4.74
N MET A 40 5.36 1.91 3.46
CA MET A 40 5.46 0.52 3.01
C MET A 40 6.53 -0.27 3.78
N ARG A 41 7.71 0.32 3.97
CA ARG A 41 8.83 -0.29 4.68
C ARG A 41 8.49 -0.53 6.16
N ASP A 42 7.94 0.49 6.83
CA ASP A 42 7.62 0.44 8.26
C ASP A 42 6.48 -0.55 8.54
N ALA A 43 5.41 -0.47 7.75
CA ALA A 43 4.26 -1.36 7.86
C ALA A 43 4.52 -2.78 7.30
N LYS A 44 5.68 -3.01 6.65
CA LYS A 44 6.03 -4.26 5.96
C LYS A 44 4.98 -4.71 4.94
N VAL A 45 4.37 -3.74 4.23
CA VAL A 45 3.36 -3.98 3.19
C VAL A 45 3.93 -3.64 1.81
N ARG A 46 3.56 -4.43 0.80
CA ARG A 46 3.97 -4.20 -0.60
C ARG A 46 2.97 -3.37 -1.42
N ARG A 47 1.79 -3.12 -0.85
CA ARG A 47 0.66 -2.45 -1.50
C ARG A 47 0.04 -1.48 -0.51
N LEU A 48 -0.22 -0.26 -0.95
CA LEU A 48 -0.90 0.78 -0.20
C LEU A 48 -2.10 1.29 -1.01
N PRO A 49 -3.33 1.29 -0.46
CA PRO A 49 -4.41 2.06 -1.04
C PRO A 49 -4.09 3.55 -1.02
N VAL A 50 -4.36 4.23 -2.14
CA VAL A 50 -4.28 5.67 -2.28
C VAL A 50 -5.66 6.25 -1.97
N ILE A 51 -5.75 7.16 -1.00
CA ILE A 51 -6.98 7.82 -0.58
C ILE A 51 -6.96 9.30 -0.96
N ASP A 52 -8.12 9.83 -1.32
CA ASP A 52 -8.34 11.27 -1.52
C ASP A 52 -8.63 11.98 -0.19
N ALA A 53 -8.63 13.32 -0.19
CA ALA A 53 -8.94 14.17 0.96
C ALA A 53 -10.31 13.86 1.59
N ASN A 54 -11.25 13.30 0.82
CA ASN A 54 -12.57 12.88 1.30
C ASN A 54 -12.56 11.47 1.94
N GLY A 55 -11.39 10.84 2.11
CA GLY A 55 -11.24 9.49 2.64
C GLY A 55 -11.65 8.37 1.68
N LYS A 56 -11.89 8.69 0.41
CA LYS A 56 -12.26 7.72 -0.62
C LYS A 56 -11.02 7.11 -1.24
N ALA A 57 -10.94 5.78 -1.32
CA ALA A 57 -9.89 5.10 -2.06
C ALA A 57 -10.00 5.43 -3.56
N VAL A 58 -9.01 6.12 -4.11
CA VAL A 58 -8.92 6.51 -5.53
C VAL A 58 -8.07 5.55 -6.35
N GLY A 59 -7.20 4.78 -5.70
CA GLY A 59 -6.35 3.81 -6.38
C GLY A 59 -5.59 2.90 -5.42
N VAL A 60 -4.68 2.10 -5.98
CA VAL A 60 -3.76 1.24 -5.24
C VAL A 60 -2.37 1.47 -5.79
N LEU A 61 -1.43 1.77 -4.90
CA LEU A 61 -0.01 1.90 -5.20
C LEU A 61 0.70 0.62 -4.76
N SER A 62 1.36 -0.06 -5.69
CA SER A 62 2.21 -1.22 -5.39
C SER A 62 3.68 -0.86 -5.57
N MET A 63 4.56 -1.59 -4.90
CA MET A 63 6.01 -1.38 -5.08
C MET A 63 6.47 -1.64 -6.53
N ASP A 64 5.77 -2.50 -7.27
CA ASP A 64 6.00 -2.73 -8.71
C ASP A 64 5.65 -1.50 -9.56
N ASP A 65 4.53 -0.83 -9.25
CA ASP A 65 4.14 0.41 -9.91
C ASP A 65 5.21 1.50 -9.73
N VAL A 66 5.81 1.58 -8.53
CA VAL A 66 6.93 2.49 -8.26
C VAL A 66 8.14 2.15 -9.12
N LEU A 67 8.48 0.87 -9.30
CA LEU A 67 9.61 0.46 -10.14
C LEU A 67 9.36 0.73 -11.62
N LEU A 68 8.11 0.58 -12.08
CA LEU A 68 7.71 0.81 -13.47
C LEU A 68 7.65 2.31 -13.83
N HIS A 69 7.23 3.15 -12.89
CA HIS A 69 7.06 4.60 -13.10
C HIS A 69 8.21 5.43 -12.54
N ALA A 70 9.12 4.82 -11.76
CA ALA A 70 10.40 5.42 -11.45
C ALA A 70 11.22 5.44 -12.74
N GLU A 71 11.07 6.52 -13.49
CA GLU A 71 12.10 6.93 -14.43
C GLU A 71 13.44 6.88 -13.68
N PRO A 72 14.46 6.16 -14.17
CA PRO A 72 15.77 6.20 -13.55
C PRO A 72 16.18 7.66 -13.46
N CYS A 73 16.38 8.13 -12.24
CA CYS A 73 16.70 9.51 -11.96
C CYS A 73 18.05 9.86 -12.60
N ALA A 74 18.01 10.36 -13.84
CA ALA A 74 19.06 11.20 -14.40
C ALA A 74 18.87 12.62 -13.87
N SER A 75 18.90 12.80 -12.54
CA SER A 75 18.99 14.14 -11.93
C SER A 75 20.43 14.37 -11.49
N GLY A 76 21.25 14.73 -12.48
CA GLY A 76 22.26 15.75 -12.25
C GLY A 76 21.54 17.05 -11.90
N LYS A 77 21.38 17.33 -10.61
CA LYS A 77 21.33 18.70 -10.12
C LYS A 77 22.41 18.87 -9.07
N THR A 78 23.56 19.28 -9.58
CA THR A 78 24.52 20.15 -8.90
C THR A 78 23.74 21.28 -8.20
N ALA A 79 23.58 21.19 -6.88
CA ALA A 79 23.31 22.35 -6.07
C ALA A 79 24.67 22.96 -5.73
N ALA A 80 25.05 23.97 -6.50
CA ALA A 80 26.07 24.93 -6.12
C ALA A 80 25.54 25.77 -4.96
N THR A 81 26.28 25.85 -3.86
CA THR A 81 26.60 27.05 -3.06
C THR A 81 27.64 26.65 -2.03
#